data_AF-A0A8T9QDV4-F1
#
_entry.id   AF-A0A8T9QDV4-F1
#
_cell.length_a   1.000
_cell.length_b   1.000
_cell.length_c   1.000
_cell.angle_alpha   90.00
_cell.angle_beta   90.00
_cell.angle_gamma   90.00
#
_symmetry.space_group_name_H-M   'P 1'
#
loop_
_entity.id
_entity.type
_entity.pdbx_description
1 polymer ?
#
loop_
_entity_poly.entity_id
_entity_poly.type
_entity_poly.pdbx_seq_one_letter_code
_entity_poly.pdbx_strand_id
1 'polypeptide(L)'
;MGAGRWQPEPAQLARIRQEIHYSPDTFHARRQDPALLREFPEGLDMSQSLRTAPKGYDRTDPDIEWLRLKSFFVWRTFSDAEVLRPDFPDRVLQAWQAAQPWVQFLNEAMTEG
;
A
#
# COMPACT_ATOMS: atom_id res chain seq x y z
N MET A 1 10.93 3.64 7.83
CA MET A 1 10.04 4.54 7.07
C MET A 1 8.86 3.75 6.53
N GLY A 2 7.72 4.41 6.37
CA GLY A 2 6.57 3.79 5.74
C GLY A 2 5.67 4.77 4.99
N ALA A 3 4.80 4.23 4.13
CA ALA A 3 3.77 4.96 3.40
C ALA A 3 2.55 4.09 3.12
N GLY A 4 1.35 4.68 3.14
CA GLY A 4 0.08 4.01 2.87
C GLY A 4 -0.89 4.03 4.05
N ARG A 5 -1.77 3.03 4.14
CA ARG A 5 -2.77 2.89 5.20
C ARG A 5 -2.43 1.70 6.10
N TRP A 6 -1.87 1.99 7.27
CA TRP A 6 -1.57 0.98 8.29
C TRP A 6 -2.76 0.86 9.25
N GLN A 7 -3.28 -0.36 9.37
CA GLN A 7 -4.44 -0.69 10.22
C GLN A 7 -5.59 0.34 10.14
N PRO A 8 -6.11 0.66 8.94
CA PRO A 8 -7.21 1.60 8.81
C PRO A 8 -8.48 1.08 9.50
N GLU A 9 -9.36 2.00 9.89
CA GLU A 9 -10.66 1.68 10.50
C GLU A 9 -11.48 0.75 9.58
N PRO A 10 -12.36 -0.11 10.12
CA PRO A 10 -13.10 -1.09 9.31
C PRO A 10 -13.83 -0.50 8.10
N ALA A 11 -14.40 0.70 8.23
CA ALA A 11 -15.07 1.40 7.13
C ALA A 11 -14.10 1.82 6.01
N GLN A 12 -12.92 2.33 6.37
CA GLN A 12 -11.88 2.68 5.40
C GLN A 12 -11.32 1.42 4.72
N LEU A 13 -11.09 0.35 5.49
CA LEU A 13 -10.62 -0.91 4.96
C LEU A 13 -11.62 -1.53 3.96
N ALA A 14 -12.92 -1.41 4.22
CA ALA A 14 -13.96 -1.82 3.29
C ALA A 14 -13.92 -0.99 1.99
N ARG A 15 -13.75 0.33 2.10
CA ARG A 15 -13.63 1.22 0.93
C ARG A 15 -12.40 0.91 0.07
N ILE A 16 -11.24 0.66 0.68
CA ILE A 16 -10.03 0.29 -0.07
C ILE A 16 -10.25 -1.02 -0.84
N ARG A 17 -10.86 -2.04 -0.20
CA ARG A 17 -11.18 -3.30 -0.88
C ARG A 17 -12.14 -3.10 -2.05
N GLN A 18 -13.12 -2.21 -1.88
CA GLN A 18 -14.06 -1.89 -2.94
C GLN A 18 -13.36 -1.20 -4.13
N GLU A 19 -12.45 -0.27 -3.85
CA GLU A 19 -11.64 0.38 -4.89
C GLU A 19 -10.76 -0.62 -5.65
N ILE A 20 -10.13 -1.57 -4.95
CA ILE A 20 -9.34 -2.64 -5.58
C ILE A 20 -10.23 -3.50 -6.49
N HIS A 21 -11.41 -3.87 -6.03
CA HIS A 21 -12.34 -4.70 -6.80
C HIS A 21 -12.93 -3.96 -8.00
N TYR A 22 -13.16 -2.65 -7.91
CA TYR A 22 -13.68 -1.83 -9.01
C TYR A 22 -12.59 -1.46 -10.03
N SER A 23 -11.35 -1.24 -9.55
CA SER A 23 -10.22 -0.73 -10.33
C SER A 23 -8.98 -1.64 -10.19
N PRO A 24 -9.04 -2.95 -10.49
CA PRO A 24 -7.93 -3.88 -10.24
C PRO A 24 -6.68 -3.53 -11.04
N ASP A 25 -6.84 -3.12 -12.30
CA ASP A 25 -5.72 -2.70 -13.15
C ASP A 25 -4.98 -1.49 -12.56
N THR A 26 -5.71 -0.51 -12.03
CA THR A 26 -5.13 0.66 -11.36
C THR A 26 -4.39 0.24 -10.10
N PHE A 27 -5.00 -0.61 -9.28
CA PHE A 27 -4.34 -1.15 -8.08
C PHE A 27 -3.03 -1.86 -8.43
N HIS A 28 -3.03 -2.73 -9.42
CA HIS A 28 -1.84 -3.44 -9.90
C HIS A 28 -0.79 -2.48 -10.42
N ALA A 29 -1.17 -1.53 -11.27
CA ALA A 29 -0.25 -0.52 -11.81
C ALA A 29 0.40 0.31 -10.70
N ARG A 30 -0.35 0.72 -9.66
CA ARG A 30 0.18 1.52 -8.55
C ARG A 30 1.09 0.72 -7.64
N ARG A 31 0.72 -0.51 -7.27
CA ARG A 31 1.56 -1.35 -6.38
C ARG A 31 2.82 -1.88 -7.08
N GLN A 32 2.80 -1.98 -8.41
CA GLN A 32 3.92 -2.46 -9.23
C GLN A 32 4.71 -1.31 -9.87
N ASP A 33 4.44 -0.06 -9.47
CA ASP A 33 5.15 1.10 -9.99
C ASP A 33 6.68 0.94 -9.75
N PRO A 34 7.53 1.03 -10.79
CA PRO A 34 8.95 0.81 -10.65
C PRO A 34 9.67 1.81 -9.73
N ALA A 35 9.15 3.05 -9.60
CA ALA A 35 9.70 4.02 -8.67
C ALA A 35 9.33 3.64 -7.23
N LEU A 36 8.08 3.23 -6.99
CA LEU A 36 7.67 2.70 -5.68
C LEU A 36 8.55 1.51 -5.27
N LEU A 37 8.66 0.49 -6.12
CA LEU A 37 9.41 -0.74 -5.80
C LEU A 37 10.93 -0.51 -5.67
N ARG A 38 11.47 0.54 -6.30
CA ARG A 38 12.88 0.92 -6.08
C ARG A 38 13.12 1.39 -4.65
N GLU A 39 12.18 2.16 -4.10
CA GLU A 39 12.31 2.70 -2.74
C GLU A 39 11.75 1.75 -1.68
N PHE A 40 10.81 0.86 -2.06
CA PHE A 40 10.14 -0.13 -1.21
C PHE A 40 10.18 -1.52 -1.87
N PRO A 41 11.34 -2.21 -1.85
CA PRO A 41 11.56 -3.43 -2.64
C PRO A 41 10.70 -4.62 -2.23
N GLU A 42 10.28 -4.69 -0.96
CA GLU A 42 9.38 -5.73 -0.45
C GLU A 42 7.92 -5.52 -0.92
N GLY A 43 7.59 -4.34 -1.47
CA GLY A 43 6.24 -4.00 -1.85
C GLY A 43 5.29 -3.89 -0.65
N LEU A 44 4.05 -4.37 -0.84
CA LEU A 44 3.02 -4.32 0.21
C LEU A 44 3.35 -5.23 1.38
N ASP A 45 3.09 -4.74 2.58
CA ASP A 45 3.17 -5.49 3.81
C ASP A 45 2.12 -6.61 3.86
N MET A 46 2.57 -7.83 3.64
CA MET A 46 1.72 -9.03 3.66
C MET A 46 1.59 -9.65 5.06
N SER A 47 2.16 -9.06 6.10
CA SER A 47 2.24 -9.66 7.45
C SER A 47 0.89 -9.83 8.13
N GLN A 48 -0.11 -9.02 7.76
CA GLN A 48 -1.43 -9.01 8.39
C GLN A 48 -2.53 -9.22 7.36
N SER A 49 -3.03 -10.45 7.28
CA SER A 49 -4.11 -10.86 6.39
C SER A 49 -5.22 -11.64 7.11
N LEU A 50 -6.40 -11.66 6.51
CA LEU A 50 -7.50 -12.54 6.89
C LEU A 50 -7.24 -13.97 6.40
N ARG A 51 -7.60 -14.97 7.21
CA ARG A 51 -7.52 -16.38 6.81
C ARG A 51 -8.53 -16.76 5.72
N THR A 52 -9.64 -16.03 5.65
CA THR A 52 -10.73 -16.28 4.71
C THR A 52 -11.01 -15.04 3.87
N ALA A 53 -11.73 -15.22 2.76
CA ALA A 53 -12.26 -14.11 2.00
C ALA A 53 -13.04 -13.14 2.92
N PRO A 54 -12.83 -11.82 2.80
CA PRO A 54 -13.67 -10.84 3.48
C PRO A 54 -15.13 -10.96 3.02
N LYS A 55 -16.06 -10.56 3.88
CA LYS A 55 -17.50 -10.58 3.55
C LYS A 55 -17.75 -9.74 2.29
N GLY A 56 -18.48 -10.31 1.33
CA GLY A 56 -18.85 -9.65 0.07
C GLY A 56 -17.92 -9.93 -1.11
N TYR A 57 -16.86 -10.72 -0.92
CA TYR A 57 -15.91 -11.07 -1.98
C TYR A 57 -15.85 -12.58 -2.20
N ASP A 58 -15.76 -13.00 -3.46
CA ASP A 58 -15.64 -14.41 -3.82
C ASP A 58 -14.28 -14.97 -3.38
N ARG A 59 -14.23 -16.26 -3.01
CA ARG A 59 -12.97 -16.93 -2.66
C ARG A 59 -12.05 -17.13 -3.87
N THR A 60 -12.62 -17.09 -5.06
CA THR A 60 -11.98 -17.26 -6.37
C THR A 60 -11.69 -15.93 -7.08
N ASP A 61 -11.98 -14.80 -6.43
CA ASP A 61 -11.62 -13.49 -6.94
C ASP A 61 -10.10 -13.45 -7.23
N PRO A 62 -9.66 -13.01 -8.43
CA PRO A 62 -8.24 -12.98 -8.80
C PRO A 62 -7.40 -12.13 -7.83
N ASP A 63 -8.02 -11.13 -7.19
CA ASP A 63 -7.37 -10.23 -6.24
C ASP A 63 -7.60 -10.61 -4.78
N ILE A 64 -8.11 -11.83 -4.52
CA ILE A 64 -8.47 -12.25 -3.17
C ILE A 64 -7.32 -12.20 -2.16
N GLU A 65 -6.08 -12.38 -2.63
CA GLU A 65 -4.88 -12.24 -1.81
C GLU A 65 -4.75 -10.81 -1.25
N TRP A 66 -4.97 -9.81 -2.08
CA TRP A 66 -4.89 -8.39 -1.72
C TRP A 66 -6.10 -7.96 -0.89
N LEU A 67 -7.29 -8.44 -1.25
CA LEU A 67 -8.52 -8.15 -0.53
C LEU A 67 -8.48 -8.67 0.92
N ARG A 68 -7.71 -9.73 1.20
CA ARG A 68 -7.51 -10.25 2.56
C ARG A 68 -6.63 -9.37 3.44
N LEU A 69 -5.87 -8.44 2.89
CA LEU A 69 -4.98 -7.60 3.66
C LEU A 69 -5.75 -6.74 4.68
N LYS A 70 -5.08 -6.47 5.80
CA LYS A 70 -5.54 -5.57 6.86
C LYS A 70 -4.81 -4.23 6.85
N SER A 71 -3.72 -4.11 6.10
CA SER A 71 -2.98 -2.88 5.88
C SER A 71 -2.60 -2.81 4.40
N PHE A 72 -2.63 -1.61 3.84
CA PHE A 72 -2.21 -1.31 2.47
C PHE A 72 -1.02 -0.37 2.56
N PHE A 73 0.12 -0.93 2.95
CA PHE A 73 1.25 -0.18 3.46
C PHE A 73 2.56 -0.75 2.94
N VAL A 74 3.53 0.12 2.68
CA VAL A 74 4.89 -0.26 2.26
C VAL A 74 5.90 0.19 3.31
N TRP A 75 6.92 -0.64 3.56
CA TRP A 75 7.96 -0.36 4.55
C TRP A 75 9.34 -0.36 3.91
N ARG A 76 10.20 0.55 4.40
CA ARG A 76 11.63 0.54 4.13
C ARG A 76 12.38 0.79 5.42
N THR A 77 13.37 -0.04 5.70
CA THR A 77 14.30 0.17 6.80
C THR A 77 15.55 0.90 6.31
N PHE A 78 16.18 1.62 7.22
CA PHE A 78 17.48 2.25 7.00
C PHE A 78 18.41 1.77 8.10
N SER A 79 19.66 1.49 7.74
CA SER A 79 20.71 1.27 8.72
C SER A 79 21.08 2.56 9.44
N ASP A 80 21.66 2.46 10.63
CA ASP A 80 22.17 3.63 11.37
C ASP A 80 23.17 4.45 10.53
N ALA A 81 24.00 3.76 9.74
CA ALA A 81 24.94 4.40 8.83
C ALA A 81 24.25 5.24 7.75
N GLU A 82 23.10 4.81 7.23
CA GLU A 82 22.33 5.60 6.26
C GLU A 82 21.66 6.80 6.91
N VAL A 83 21.15 6.64 8.13
CA VAL A 83 20.47 7.71 8.89
C VAL A 83 21.43 8.85 9.23
N LEU A 84 22.70 8.54 9.50
CA LEU A 84 23.72 9.53 9.86
C LEU A 84 24.30 10.29 8.65
N ARG A 85 23.90 9.97 7.42
CA ARG A 85 24.41 10.65 6.24
C ARG A 85 23.83 12.06 6.11
N PRO A 86 24.61 13.05 5.62
CA PRO A 86 24.10 14.40 5.38
C PRO A 86 22.93 14.47 4.39
N ASP A 87 22.86 13.53 3.44
CA ASP A 87 21.81 13.43 2.42
C ASP A 87 20.58 12.62 2.88
N PHE A 88 20.55 12.14 4.12
CA PHE A 88 19.44 11.31 4.61
C PHE A 88 18.06 11.97 4.44
N PRO A 89 17.86 13.28 4.73
CA PRO A 89 16.58 13.95 4.48
C PRO A 89 16.14 13.89 3.01
N ASP A 90 17.06 14.04 2.07
CA ASP A 90 16.76 13.97 0.64
C ASP A 90 16.35 12.56 0.21
N ARG A 91 17.01 11.53 0.77
CA ARG A 91 16.66 10.13 0.54
C ARG A 91 15.27 9.78 1.08
N VAL A 92 14.94 10.34 2.25
CA VAL A 92 13.60 10.23 2.85
C VAL A 92 12.55 10.89 1.94
N LEU A 93 12.83 12.10 1.47
CA LEU A 93 11.93 12.83 0.58
C LEU A 93 11.71 12.08 -0.75
N GLN A 94 12.78 11.59 -1.37
CA GLN A 94 12.73 10.78 -2.59
C GLN A 94 11.83 9.55 -2.42
N ALA A 95 11.98 8.82 -1.31
CA ALA A 95 11.16 7.65 -1.02
C ALA A 95 9.67 8.01 -0.89
N TRP A 96 9.32 9.10 -0.20
CA TRP A 96 7.93 9.53 -0.10
C TRP A 96 7.35 10.07 -1.41
N GLN A 97 8.15 10.73 -2.24
CA GLN A 97 7.72 11.14 -3.59
C GLN A 97 7.38 9.92 -4.45
N ALA A 98 8.21 8.87 -4.41
CA ALA A 98 7.93 7.62 -5.10
C ALA A 98 6.67 6.91 -4.59
N ALA A 99 6.37 7.03 -3.29
CA ALA A 99 5.15 6.46 -2.70
C ALA A 99 3.88 7.31 -2.88
N GLN A 100 4.00 8.57 -3.33
CA GLN A 100 2.88 9.49 -3.43
C GLN A 100 1.74 8.95 -4.32
N PRO A 101 1.98 8.40 -5.53
CA PRO A 101 0.90 7.88 -6.37
C PRO A 101 0.15 6.70 -5.73
N TRP A 102 0.86 5.87 -4.96
CA TRP A 102 0.26 4.79 -4.18
C TRP A 102 -0.64 5.32 -3.06
N VAL A 103 -0.15 6.30 -2.30
CA VAL A 103 -0.95 6.94 -1.23
C VAL A 103 -2.16 7.66 -1.80
N GLN A 104 -2.04 8.28 -2.97
CA GLN A 104 -3.15 8.95 -3.64
C GLN A 104 -4.26 7.96 -4.01
N PHE A 105 -3.93 6.83 -4.62
CA PHE A 105 -4.90 5.77 -4.91
C PHE A 105 -5.68 5.32 -3.66
N LEU A 106 -4.99 5.14 -2.52
CA LEU A 106 -5.66 4.78 -1.26
C LEU A 106 -6.54 5.91 -0.69
N ASN A 107 -6.23 7.17 -1.02
CA ASN A 107 -7.02 8.32 -0.61
C ASN A 107 -8.25 8.54 -1.50
N GLU A 108 -8.19 8.16 -2.77
CA GLU A 108 -9.34 8.18 -3.69
C GLU A 108 -10.47 7.28 -3.18
N ALA A 109 -10.13 6.13 -2.58
CA ALA A 109 -11.10 5.29 -1.88
C ALA A 109 -11.81 6.00 -0.71
N MET A 110 -11.28 7.12 -0.19
CA MET A 110 -11.85 7.84 0.94
C MET A 110 -12.74 9.01 0.53
N THR A 111 -12.60 9.51 -0.69
CA THR A 111 -13.44 10.61 -1.20
C THR A 111 -14.82 10.08 -1.55
N GLU A 112 -15.86 10.75 -1.05
CA GLU A 112 -17.25 10.47 -1.41
C GLU A 112 -17.48 10.80 -2.89
N GLY A 113 -18.21 9.93 -3.59
CA GLY A 113 -18.91 10.30 -4.82
C GLY A 113 -20.24 10.96 -4.48
#